data_AF-A0AAD2TA45-F1
#
_entry.id   AF-A0AAD2TA45-F1
#
_cell.length_a   1.000
_cell.length_b   1.000
_cell.length_c   1.000
_cell.angle_alpha   90.00
_cell.angle_beta   90.00
_cell.angle_gamma   90.00
#
_symmetry.space_group_name_H-M   'P 1'
#
loop_
_entity.id
_entity.type
_entity.pdbx_description
1 polymer ?
#
loop_
_entity_poly.entity_id
_entity_poly.type
_entity_poly.pdbx_seq_one_letter_code
_entity_poly.pdbx_strand_id
1 'polypeptide(L)'
;MAKTIILYFSKTSTTEKVAEVIASKLGADVYQIVEAVPYTNADLNWNNPTSRANIEQGDESARPTYKGELPDLTSYDQVIIGHPFGGDIRHVLFRQ
;
A
#
# COMPACT_ATOMS: atom_id res chain seq x y z
N MET A 1 -15.64 -7.58 20.59
CA MET A 1 -14.36 -6.87 20.35
C MET A 1 -14.39 -6.41 18.91
N ALA A 2 -13.91 -5.20 18.61
CA ALA A 2 -13.90 -4.70 17.25
C ALA A 2 -12.90 -5.51 16.40
N LYS A 3 -13.31 -5.95 15.21
CA LYS A 3 -12.44 -6.67 14.28
C LYS A 3 -11.72 -5.66 13.40
N THR A 4 -10.39 -5.65 13.46
CA THR A 4 -9.55 -4.71 12.71
C THR A 4 -8.75 -5.47 11.65
N ILE A 5 -8.61 -4.87 10.47
CA ILE A 5 -7.67 -5.31 9.43
C ILE A 5 -6.70 -4.19 9.08
N ILE A 6 -5.43 -4.56 8.88
CA ILE A 6 -4.38 -3.69 8.40
C ILE A 6 -4.04 -4.09 6.96
N LEU A 7 -4.44 -3.26 6.03
CA LEU A 7 -4.03 -3.32 4.63
C LEU A 7 -2.73 -2.55 4.49
N TYR A 8 -1.67 -3.15 3.96
CA TYR A 8 -0.43 -2.40 3.76
C TYR A 8 0.26 -2.68 2.43
N PHE A 9 0.92 -1.67 1.89
CA PHE A 9 1.83 -1.79 0.76
C PHE A 9 3.26 -1.55 1.24
N SER A 10 4.22 -2.34 0.75
CA SER A 10 5.63 -2.24 1.14
C SER A 10 6.54 -2.71 0.02
N LYS A 11 7.62 -1.95 -0.22
CA LYS A 11 8.67 -2.30 -1.20
C LYS A 11 10.00 -2.65 -0.57
N THR A 12 10.31 -2.03 0.56
CA THR A 12 11.58 -2.19 1.28
C THR A 12 11.40 -2.91 2.62
N SER A 13 10.27 -3.60 2.82
CA SER A 13 9.87 -4.24 4.08
C SER A 13 9.83 -3.31 5.30
N THR A 14 9.86 -2.00 5.11
CA THR A 14 9.80 -1.02 6.21
C THR A 14 8.38 -0.92 6.76
N THR A 15 7.39 -0.79 5.88
CA THR A 15 5.97 -0.68 6.25
C THR A 15 5.43 -2.00 6.80
N GLU A 16 5.95 -3.12 6.31
CA GLU A 16 5.63 -4.48 6.79
C GLU A 16 5.88 -4.63 8.29
N LYS A 17 7.09 -4.27 8.75
CA LYS A 17 7.44 -4.32 10.19
C LYS A 17 6.51 -3.48 11.05
N VAL A 18 6.12 -2.30 10.56
CA VAL A 18 5.19 -1.43 11.30
C VAL A 18 3.79 -2.04 11.35
N ALA A 19 3.30 -2.59 10.23
CA ALA A 19 2.02 -3.27 10.16
C ALA A 19 1.94 -4.46 11.13
N GLU A 20 2.98 -5.30 11.18
CA GLU A 20 3.06 -6.44 12.11
C GLU A 20 3.05 -6.03 13.59
N VAL A 21 3.76 -4.93 13.93
CA VAL A 21 3.77 -4.40 15.30
C VAL A 21 2.39 -3.89 15.70
N ILE A 22 1.69 -3.19 14.81
CA ILE A 22 0.33 -2.69 15.07
C ILE A 22 -0.63 -3.87 15.18
N ALA A 23 -0.54 -4.85 14.28
CA ALA A 23 -1.37 -6.04 14.28
C ALA A 23 -1.26 -6.82 15.58
N SER A 24 -0.03 -7.04 16.04
CA SER A 24 0.26 -7.77 17.29
C SER A 24 -0.33 -7.07 18.52
N LYS A 25 -0.40 -5.73 18.51
CA LYS A 25 -0.99 -4.95 19.62
C LYS A 25 -2.51 -4.94 19.60
N LEU A 26 -3.11 -4.95 18.41
CA LEU A 26 -4.56 -4.85 18.23
C LEU A 26 -5.25 -6.22 18.09
N GLY A 27 -4.48 -7.31 17.90
CA GLY A 27 -5.03 -8.60 17.48
C GLY A 27 -5.70 -8.51 16.11
N ALA A 28 -5.16 -7.67 15.22
CA ALA A 28 -5.73 -7.38 13.92
C ALA A 28 -5.24 -8.35 12.85
N ASP A 29 -6.07 -8.56 11.84
CA ASP A 29 -5.66 -9.27 10.61
C ASP A 29 -4.74 -8.37 9.79
N VAL A 30 -3.81 -8.98 9.05
CA VAL A 30 -2.86 -8.26 8.20
C VAL A 30 -2.97 -8.77 6.77
N TYR A 31 -3.05 -7.85 5.82
CA TYR A 31 -3.07 -8.17 4.40
C TYR A 31 -2.13 -7.25 3.63
N GLN A 32 -1.20 -7.85 2.89
CA GLN A 32 -0.28 -7.14 2.03
C GLN A 32 -0.92 -6.91 0.66
N ILE A 33 -1.05 -5.64 0.27
CA ILE A 33 -1.38 -5.27 -1.10
C ILE A 33 -0.12 -5.44 -1.95
N VAL A 34 -0.18 -6.36 -2.91
CA VAL A 34 0.90 -6.62 -3.86
C VAL A 34 0.52 -6.02 -5.20
N GLU A 35 1.37 -5.22 -5.81
CA GLU A 35 1.13 -4.66 -7.13
C GLU A 35 1.03 -5.73 -8.23
N ALA A 36 0.14 -5.53 -9.22
CA ALA A 36 0.01 -6.38 -10.40
C ALA A 36 1.33 -6.43 -11.20
N VAL A 37 1.93 -5.25 -11.39
CA VAL A 37 3.19 -5.06 -12.10
C VAL A 37 4.24 -4.57 -11.11
N PRO A 38 5.23 -5.42 -10.74
CA PRO A 38 6.28 -5.06 -9.80
C PRO A 38 7.03 -3.79 -10.19
N TYR A 39 7.13 -2.84 -9.26
CA TYR A 39 8.00 -1.68 -9.42
C TYR A 39 9.47 -2.11 -9.39
N THR A 40 10.22 -1.66 -10.39
CA THR A 40 11.67 -1.80 -10.45
C THR A 40 12.37 -0.64 -9.73
N ASN A 41 13.68 -0.77 -9.48
CA ASN A 41 14.47 0.34 -8.93
C ASN A 41 14.44 1.60 -9.82
N ALA A 42 14.31 1.43 -11.14
CA ALA A 42 14.17 2.54 -12.08
C ALA A 42 12.81 3.24 -11.94
N ASP A 43 11.75 2.48 -11.68
CA ASP A 43 10.41 3.01 -11.46
C ASP A 43 10.30 3.81 -10.16
N LEU A 44 11.07 3.43 -9.14
CA LEU A 44 11.11 4.09 -7.84
C LEU A 44 12.12 5.25 -7.76
N ASN A 45 12.83 5.53 -8.86
CA ASN A 45 13.83 6.59 -8.89
C ASN A 45 13.16 7.97 -8.90
N TRP A 46 13.01 8.57 -7.72
CA TRP A 46 12.45 9.90 -7.52
C TRP A 46 13.27 11.01 -8.19
N ASN A 47 14.57 10.83 -8.43
CA ASN A 47 15.39 11.80 -9.18
C ASN A 47 15.06 11.81 -10.67
N ASN A 48 14.38 10.78 -11.18
CA ASN A 48 13.98 10.72 -12.58
C ASN A 48 12.52 11.19 -12.70
N PRO A 49 12.22 12.37 -13.28
CA PRO A 49 10.85 12.88 -13.41
C PRO A 49 9.97 11.98 -14.29
N THR A 50 10.55 11.14 -15.15
CA THR A 50 9.81 10.18 -15.98
C THR A 50 9.77 8.78 -15.38
N SER A 51 10.18 8.61 -14.11
CA SER A 51 9.99 7.34 -13.42
C SER A 51 8.49 7.08 -13.25
N ARG A 52 8.10 5.80 -13.30
CA ARG A 52 6.71 5.41 -13.12
C ARG A 52 6.12 5.96 -11.82
N ALA A 53 6.88 5.96 -10.72
CA ALA A 53 6.42 6.51 -9.45
C ALA A 53 6.15 8.03 -9.53
N ASN A 54 7.00 8.81 -10.23
CA ASN A 54 6.77 10.25 -10.37
C ASN A 54 5.59 10.57 -11.32
N ILE A 55 5.43 9.79 -12.40
CA ILE A 55 4.29 9.94 -13.31
C ILE A 55 2.98 9.63 -12.59
N GLU A 56 2.92 8.51 -11.85
CA GLU A 56 1.74 8.12 -11.08
C GLU A 56 1.44 9.13 -9.94
N GLN A 57 2.47 9.75 -9.34
CA GLN A 57 2.27 10.80 -8.33
C GLN A 57 1.74 12.11 -8.91
N GLY A 58 2.18 12.47 -10.12
CA GLY A 58 1.71 13.67 -10.82
C GLY A 58 0.30 13.54 -11.41
N ASP A 59 -0.25 12.33 -11.44
CA ASP A 59 -1.58 12.04 -11.95
C ASP A 59 -2.53 11.62 -10.81
N GLU A 60 -3.41 12.53 -10.40
CA GLU A 60 -4.42 12.26 -9.37
C GLU A 60 -5.38 11.12 -9.72
N SER A 61 -5.48 10.77 -11.00
CA SER A 61 -6.30 9.65 -11.50
C SER A 61 -5.53 8.33 -11.55
N ALA A 62 -4.22 8.34 -11.29
CA ALA A 62 -3.40 7.14 -11.29
C ALA A 62 -3.92 6.15 -10.25
N ARG A 63 -4.34 4.98 -10.74
CA ARG A 63 -4.75 3.86 -9.91
C ARG A 63 -3.98 2.63 -10.34
N PRO A 64 -2.82 2.33 -9.73
CA PRO A 64 -2.10 1.12 -10.02
C PRO A 64 -2.96 -0.11 -9.72
N THR A 65 -2.86 -1.12 -10.57
CA THR A 65 -3.54 -2.40 -10.36
C THR A 65 -2.79 -3.23 -9.33
N TYR A 66 -3.50 -3.98 -8.49
CA TYR A 66 -2.94 -4.92 -7.53
C TYR A 66 -3.23 -6.38 -7.93
N LYS A 67 -2.50 -7.33 -7.36
CA LYS A 67 -2.71 -8.76 -7.60
C LYS A 67 -3.80 -9.31 -6.70
N GLY A 68 -4.62 -10.16 -7.28
CA GLY A 68 -5.64 -10.92 -6.56
C GLY A 68 -6.83 -10.07 -6.14
N GLU A 69 -7.58 -10.58 -5.18
CA GLU A 69 -8.77 -9.94 -4.65
C GLU A 69 -8.48 -9.42 -3.23
N LEU A 70 -9.11 -8.28 -2.89
CA LEU A 70 -9.09 -7.79 -1.52
C LEU A 70 -9.93 -8.73 -0.65
N PRO A 71 -9.55 -8.91 0.63
CA PRO A 71 -10.38 -9.63 1.58
C PRO A 71 -11.72 -8.90 1.77
N ASP A 72 -12.73 -9.64 2.19
CA ASP A 72 -14.04 -9.05 2.49
C ASP A 72 -13.95 -8.10 3.70
N LEU A 73 -13.93 -6.80 3.39
CA LEU A 73 -13.84 -5.73 4.37
C LEU A 73 -15.16 -5.50 5.13
N THR A 74 -16.29 -6.04 4.66
CA THR A 74 -17.60 -5.84 5.32
C THR A 74 -17.68 -6.53 6.68
N SER A 75 -16.82 -7.53 6.91
CA SER A 75 -16.70 -8.24 8.19
C SER A 75 -15.85 -7.51 9.24
N TYR A 76 -15.24 -6.38 8.89
CA TYR A 76 -14.33 -5.63 9.75
C TYR A 76 -14.95 -4.30 10.20
N ASP A 77 -14.80 -3.99 11.49
CA ASP A 77 -15.25 -2.73 12.08
C ASP A 77 -14.27 -1.59 11.78
N GLN A 78 -13.00 -1.93 11.58
CA GLN A 78 -11.92 -0.97 11.36
C GLN A 78 -10.96 -1.44 10.26
N VAL A 79 -10.61 -0.53 9.36
CA VAL A 79 -9.63 -0.75 8.30
C VAL A 79 -8.52 0.29 8.46
N ILE A 80 -7.30 -0.18 8.69
CA ILE A 80 -6.09 0.65 8.75
C ILE A 80 -5.32 0.43 7.44
N ILE A 81 -4.91 1.51 6.79
CA ILE A 81 -4.15 1.46 5.54
C ILE A 81 -2.74 1.99 5.78
N GLY A 82 -1.73 1.16 5.55
CA GLY A 82 -0.32 1.50 5.66
C GLY A 82 0.36 1.61 4.30
N HIS A 83 1.05 2.71 4.04
CA HIS A 83 1.86 2.87 2.82
C HIS A 83 3.19 3.52 3.17
N PRO A 84 4.27 3.27 2.39
CA PRO A 84 5.51 3.98 2.59
C PRO A 84 5.29 5.47 2.34
N PHE A 85 5.88 6.30 3.19
CA PHE A 85 6.05 7.72 2.96
C PHE A 85 7.40 7.92 2.25
N GLY A 86 7.35 8.26 0.97
CA GLY A 86 8.49 8.76 0.18
C GLY A 86 8.05 10.06 -0.48
N GLY A 87 8.97 11.01 -0.67
CA GLY A 87 8.69 12.38 -1.14
C GLY A 87 7.58 12.46 -2.19
N ASP A 88 6.65 13.39 -1.98
CA ASP A 88 5.49 13.73 -2.82
C ASP A 88 4.49 12.60 -3.20
N ILE A 89 4.55 11.41 -2.58
CA ILE A 89 3.49 10.41 -2.74
C ILE A 89 2.23 10.86 -1.97
N ARG A 90 1.33 11.56 -2.67
CA ARG A 90 0.08 12.06 -2.09
C ARG A 90 -1.08 11.06 -2.15
N HIS A 91 -1.08 10.13 -3.11
CA HIS A 91 -2.16 9.16 -3.27
C HIS A 91 -1.65 7.84 -3.88
N VAL A 92 -1.71 6.73 -3.12
CA VAL A 92 -1.69 5.39 -3.71
C VAL A 92 -3.07 4.82 -3.53
N LEU A 93 -3.94 5.09 -4.50
CA LEU A 93 -5.26 4.50 -4.57
C LEU A 93 -5.16 3.33 -5.56
N PHE A 94 -5.28 2.12 -5.07
CA PHE A 94 -5.25 0.93 -5.93
C PHE A 94 -6.62 0.71 -6.59
N ARG A 95 -6.64 0.21 -7.83
CA ARG A 95 -7.86 -0.32 -8.47
C ARG A 95 -7.70 -1.82 -8.74
N GLN A 96 -8.81 -2.55 -8.72
CA GLN A 96 -8.86 -3.93 -9.25
C GLN A 96 -8.52 -3.94 -10.74
#